data_AF-A0AAN7MLU0-F1
#
_entry.id   AF-A0AAN7MLU0-F1
#
_cell.length_a   1.000
_cell.length_b   1.000
_cell.length_c   1.000
_cell.angle_alpha   90.00
_cell.angle_beta   90.00
_cell.angle_gamma   90.00
#
_symmetry.space_group_name_H-M   'P 1'
#
loop_
_entity.id
_entity.type
_entity.pdbx_description
1 polymer ?
#
loop_
_entity_poly.entity_id
_entity_poly.type
_entity_poly.pdbx_seq_one_letter_code
_entity_poly.pdbx_strand_id
1 'polypeptide(L)'
;MKDRVNSCNEENENVSHHSDCEDRENYRKVTLVERVPWETVVKGKGAQEGWAFFKKEVLKTQEQVVPMCGKTNQRGRRPAWLNRELLLGLRKKKRVYHFWKKGQVTQEEYRDLVKSFREEIRNAKA
;
A
#
# COMPACT_ATOMS: atom_id res chain seq x y z
N MET A 1 -58.61 2.79 -11.61
CA MET A 1 -57.93 2.13 -12.75
C MET A 1 -56.65 2.93 -12.97
N LYS A 2 -55.47 2.39 -12.63
CA LYS A 2 -54.64 1.56 -13.53
C LYS A 2 -54.44 2.28 -14.88
N ASP A 3 -53.25 2.61 -15.35
CA ASP A 3 -51.88 2.20 -15.02
C ASP A 3 -50.91 3.10 -15.82
N ARG A 4 -49.66 3.25 -15.31
CA ARG A 4 -48.36 3.01 -16.01
C ARG A 4 -48.16 3.65 -17.39
N VAL A 5 -47.09 4.40 -17.66
CA VAL A 5 -45.72 3.94 -18.03
C VAL A 5 -44.75 5.11 -17.73
N ASN A 6 -43.74 5.05 -16.85
CA ASN A 6 -42.55 4.21 -16.70
C ASN A 6 -41.33 4.70 -17.50
N SER A 7 -40.31 5.21 -16.78
CA SER A 7 -38.87 4.94 -16.95
C SER A 7 -38.15 5.68 -15.81
N CYS A 8 -37.67 5.03 -14.75
CA CYS A 8 -36.38 4.32 -14.66
C CYS A 8 -35.22 5.12 -15.29
N ASN A 9 -34.05 5.32 -14.71
CA ASN A 9 -33.40 5.09 -13.42
C ASN A 9 -31.96 5.64 -13.61
N GLU A 10 -31.11 5.55 -12.58
CA GLU A 10 -29.64 5.64 -12.64
C GLU A 10 -29.01 7.03 -12.44
N GLU A 11 -29.24 7.61 -11.26
CA GLU A 11 -28.14 8.30 -10.58
C GLU A 11 -27.20 7.23 -10.00
N ASN A 12 -26.20 6.88 -10.80
CA ASN A 12 -25.07 6.05 -10.37
C ASN A 12 -24.17 6.87 -9.43
N GLU A 13 -24.54 6.93 -8.15
CA GLU A 13 -23.62 7.27 -7.07
C GLU A 13 -22.59 6.14 -6.94
N ASN A 14 -21.50 6.25 -7.70
CA ASN A 14 -20.26 5.52 -7.41
C ASN A 14 -19.64 6.13 -6.14
N VAL A 15 -20.22 5.82 -4.98
CA VAL A 15 -19.54 5.97 -3.70
C VAL A 15 -18.47 4.90 -3.66
N SER A 16 -17.29 5.31 -4.11
CA SER A 16 -16.04 4.57 -3.95
C SER A 16 -15.90 4.26 -2.47
N HIS A 17 -16.16 3.01 -2.10
CA HIS A 17 -15.86 2.49 -0.77
C HIS A 17 -14.36 2.67 -0.57
N HIS A 18 -14.02 3.76 0.11
CA HIS A 18 -12.73 3.90 0.76
C HIS A 18 -12.73 2.80 1.82
N SER A 19 -12.19 1.63 1.48
CA SER A 19 -11.93 0.60 2.46
C SER A 19 -10.87 1.16 3.38
N ASP A 20 -11.32 1.73 4.50
CA ASP A 20 -10.48 1.95 5.66
C ASP A 20 -9.81 0.61 5.96
N CYS A 21 -8.50 0.58 5.78
CA CYS A 21 -7.66 -0.51 6.25
C CYS A 21 -7.76 -0.47 7.78
N GLU A 22 -8.76 -1.14 8.33
CA GLU A 22 -8.86 -1.34 9.76
C GLU A 22 -7.62 -2.13 10.21
N ASP A 23 -6.74 -1.45 10.94
CA ASP A 23 -5.67 -2.02 11.77
C ASP A 23 -6.25 -2.84 12.94
N ARG A 24 -7.16 -3.77 12.64
CA ARG A 24 -7.88 -4.57 13.64
C ARG A 24 -7.95 -6.02 13.22
N GLU A 25 -6.81 -6.70 13.14
CA GLU A 25 -6.77 -8.17 13.29
C GLU A 25 -5.34 -8.72 13.51
N ASN A 26 -4.68 -8.35 14.61
CA ASN A 26 -3.46 -9.06 15.05
C ASN A 26 -3.72 -10.17 16.09
N TYR A 27 -4.98 -10.55 16.32
CA TYR A 27 -5.36 -11.61 17.27
C TYR A 27 -5.95 -12.88 16.63
N ARG A 28 -5.95 -13.00 15.29
CA ARG A 28 -6.38 -14.21 14.57
C ARG A 28 -5.18 -15.04 14.06
N LYS A 29 -4.09 -15.12 14.83
CA LYS A 29 -2.83 -15.80 14.43
C LYS A 29 -2.67 -17.24 14.94
N VAL A 30 -3.41 -17.64 15.97
CA VAL A 30 -3.14 -18.90 16.70
C VAL A 30 -3.99 -20.07 16.19
N THR A 31 -5.15 -19.80 15.59
CA THR A 31 -6.17 -20.83 15.29
C THR A 31 -5.83 -21.79 14.14
N LEU A 32 -4.89 -21.47 13.26
CA LEU A 32 -4.47 -22.37 12.17
C LEU A 32 -3.33 -23.29 12.58
N VAL A 33 -2.41 -22.82 13.43
CA VAL A 33 -1.32 -23.64 13.98
C VAL A 33 -1.87 -24.69 14.95
N GLU A 34 -2.91 -24.34 15.72
CA GLU A 34 -3.60 -25.27 16.62
C GLU A 34 -4.35 -26.42 15.91
N ARG A 35 -4.70 -26.25 14.63
CA ARG A 35 -5.39 -27.28 13.84
C ARG A 35 -4.47 -28.40 13.34
N VAL A 36 -3.16 -28.23 13.46
CA VAL A 36 -2.19 -29.26 13.09
C VAL A 36 -2.20 -30.33 14.21
N PRO A 37 -2.41 -31.62 13.90
CA PRO A 37 -2.41 -32.68 14.90
C PRO A 37 -0.96 -33.00 15.32
N TRP A 38 -0.35 -32.10 16.10
CA TRP A 38 1.09 -32.14 16.46
C TRP A 38 1.54 -33.46 17.05
N GLU A 39 0.70 -34.06 17.90
CA GLU A 39 0.99 -35.35 18.52
C GLU A 39 1.23 -36.44 17.50
N THR A 40 0.43 -36.53 16.44
CA THR A 40 0.60 -37.58 15.43
C THR A 40 1.74 -37.27 14.48
N VAL A 41 1.96 -35.99 14.21
CA VAL A 41 2.92 -35.55 13.19
C VAL A 41 4.36 -35.51 13.71
N VAL A 42 4.56 -35.35 15.02
CA VAL A 42 5.87 -35.39 15.66
C VAL A 42 6.19 -36.78 16.23
N LYS A 43 5.19 -37.66 16.42
CA LYS A 43 5.40 -39.02 16.91
C LYS A 43 6.35 -39.81 16.00
N GLY A 44 7.40 -40.36 16.60
CA GLY A 44 8.41 -41.16 15.90
C GLY A 44 9.44 -40.33 15.11
N LYS A 45 9.36 -39.00 15.12
CA LYS A 45 10.38 -38.12 14.52
C LYS A 45 11.45 -37.78 15.54
N GLY A 46 12.70 -37.70 15.07
CA GLY A 46 13.79 -37.15 15.89
C GLY A 46 13.56 -35.67 16.21
N ALA A 47 14.19 -35.16 17.28
CA ALA A 47 14.04 -33.76 17.69
C ALA A 47 14.35 -32.76 16.55
N GLN A 48 15.35 -33.07 15.72
CA GLN A 48 15.74 -32.25 14.57
C GLN A 48 14.68 -32.27 13.46
N GLU A 49 14.09 -33.43 13.18
CA GLU A 49 13.06 -33.60 12.15
C GLU A 49 11.73 -32.99 12.57
N GLY A 50 11.35 -33.16 13.84
CA GLY A 50 10.19 -32.50 14.45
C GLY A 50 10.33 -30.98 14.40
N TRP A 51 11.50 -30.45 14.72
CA TRP A 51 11.78 -29.00 14.67
C TRP A 51 11.75 -28.44 13.24
N ALA A 52 12.29 -29.17 12.26
CA ALA A 52 12.22 -28.77 10.85
C ALA A 52 10.76 -28.74 10.35
N PHE A 53 9.97 -29.74 10.75
CA PHE A 53 8.56 -29.83 10.40
C PHE A 53 7.74 -28.70 11.04
N PHE A 54 7.99 -28.39 12.31
CA PHE A 54 7.35 -27.29 13.03
C PHE A 54 7.56 -25.95 12.32
N LYS A 55 8.82 -25.61 11.98
CA LYS A 55 9.14 -24.37 11.25
C LYS A 55 8.41 -24.26 9.92
N LYS A 56 8.25 -25.39 9.21
CA LYS A 56 7.57 -25.43 7.91
C LYS A 56 6.07 -25.13 8.03
N GLU A 57 5.37 -25.75 8.97
CA GLU A 57 3.92 -25.52 9.13
C GLU A 57 3.61 -24.14 9.70
N VAL A 58 4.47 -23.60 10.57
CA VAL A 58 4.34 -22.21 11.04
C VAL A 58 4.52 -21.23 9.89
N LEU A 59 5.53 -21.43 9.03
CA LEU A 59 5.76 -20.57 7.86
C LEU A 59 4.60 -20.64 6.87
N LYS A 60 4.11 -21.84 6.55
CA LYS A 60 2.95 -22.05 5.68
C LYS A 60 1.70 -21.37 6.23
N THR A 61 1.49 -21.45 7.55
CA THR A 61 0.39 -20.74 8.22
C THR A 61 0.57 -19.23 8.14
N GLN A 62 1.79 -18.73 8.32
CA GLN A 62 2.11 -17.31 8.18
C GLN A 62 1.87 -16.81 6.76
N GLU A 63 2.21 -17.57 5.72
CA GLU A 63 1.93 -17.25 4.31
C GLU A 63 0.44 -17.20 3.99
N GLN A 64 -0.38 -18.00 4.67
CA GLN A 64 -1.84 -18.02 4.48
C GLN A 64 -2.56 -16.89 5.23
N VAL A 65 -2.09 -16.53 6.43
CA VAL A 65 -2.73 -15.52 7.29
C VAL A 65 -2.27 -14.11 6.97
N VAL A 66 -0.97 -13.95 6.81
CA VAL A 66 -0.41 -12.68 6.38
C VAL A 66 -0.36 -12.78 4.88
N PRO A 67 -1.18 -12.04 4.11
CA PRO A 67 -0.89 -11.89 2.70
C PRO A 67 0.54 -11.36 2.65
N MET A 68 1.47 -12.23 2.25
CA MET A 68 2.81 -11.85 1.86
C MET A 68 2.61 -11.06 0.58
N CYS A 69 2.12 -9.83 0.76
CA CYS A 69 1.95 -8.82 -0.24
C CYS A 69 3.37 -8.50 -0.69
N GLY A 70 3.88 -9.37 -1.56
CA GLY A 70 4.92 -9.02 -2.49
C GLY A 70 4.41 -7.72 -3.09
N LYS A 71 5.16 -6.64 -2.86
CA LYS A 71 4.89 -5.30 -3.37
C LYS A 71 5.03 -5.29 -4.91
N THR A 72 4.47 -6.28 -5.61
CA THR A 72 4.77 -6.61 -6.99
C THR A 72 3.95 -5.78 -7.96
N ASN A 73 2.87 -5.11 -7.55
CA ASN A 73 2.04 -4.33 -8.50
C ASN A 73 1.76 -2.86 -8.15
N GLN A 74 2.30 -2.32 -7.05
CA GLN A 74 2.20 -0.87 -6.76
C GLN A 74 3.41 -0.04 -7.20
N ARG A 75 4.52 -0.68 -7.59
CA ARG A 75 5.76 0.04 -7.95
C ARG A 75 5.73 0.73 -9.32
N GLY A 76 4.67 0.55 -10.12
CA GLY A 76 4.60 1.05 -11.49
C GLY A 76 3.39 1.94 -11.82
N ARG A 77 2.34 1.94 -10.99
CA ARG A 77 1.17 2.79 -11.24
C ARG A 77 1.42 4.18 -10.66
N ARG A 78 1.86 5.07 -11.55
CA ARG A 78 1.90 6.51 -11.33
C ARG A 78 0.56 6.97 -10.70
N PRO A 79 0.57 7.69 -9.56
CA PRO A 79 -0.65 8.24 -8.99
C PRO A 79 -1.38 9.12 -10.01
N ALA A 80 -2.72 9.08 -10.02
CA ALA A 80 -3.53 9.82 -11.00
C ALA A 80 -3.26 11.34 -10.98
N TRP A 81 -2.99 11.90 -9.79
CA TRP A 81 -2.66 13.31 -9.61
C TRP A 81 -1.26 13.70 -10.10
N LEU A 82 -0.34 12.74 -10.25
CA LEU A 82 1.04 13.05 -10.57
C LEU A 82 1.15 13.31 -12.08
N ASN A 83 1.10 14.55 -12.57
CA ASN A 83 1.21 14.88 -14.00
C ASN A 83 2.69 15.10 -14.47
N ARG A 84 2.94 15.18 -15.79
CA ARG A 84 4.31 15.22 -16.37
C ARG A 84 5.07 16.47 -15.91
N GLU A 85 4.38 17.57 -15.70
CA GLU A 85 4.94 18.84 -15.25
C GLU A 85 5.46 18.73 -13.83
N LEU A 86 4.70 18.09 -12.93
CA LEU A 86 5.15 17.80 -11.57
C LEU A 86 6.43 16.95 -11.56
N LEU A 87 6.55 15.96 -12.45
CA LEU A 87 7.80 15.18 -12.57
C LEU A 87 8.99 16.04 -13.01
N LEU A 88 8.80 16.98 -13.93
CA LEU A 88 9.84 17.92 -14.35
C LEU A 88 10.20 18.90 -13.23
N GLY A 89 9.20 19.37 -12.47
CA GLY A 89 9.40 20.21 -11.29
C GLY A 89 10.21 19.49 -10.20
N LEU A 90 9.97 18.20 -9.95
CA LEU A 90 10.79 17.38 -9.05
C LEU A 90 12.26 17.34 -9.48
N ARG A 91 12.53 17.17 -10.79
CA ARG A 91 13.90 17.19 -11.34
C ARG A 91 14.54 18.58 -11.19
N LYS A 92 13.79 19.65 -11.45
CA LYS A 92 14.24 21.04 -11.27
C LYS A 92 14.59 21.31 -9.80
N LYS A 93 13.72 20.94 -8.87
CA LYS A 93 13.95 21.03 -7.43
C LYS A 93 15.22 20.29 -7.01
N LYS A 94 15.46 19.08 -7.53
CA LYS A 94 16.68 18.32 -7.26
C LYS A 94 17.94 19.05 -7.75
N ARG A 95 17.91 19.62 -8.96
CA ARG A 95 19.04 20.42 -9.49
C ARG A 95 19.32 21.65 -8.65
N VAL A 96 18.29 22.41 -8.31
CA VAL A 96 18.42 23.63 -7.50
C VAL A 96 18.92 23.31 -6.09
N TYR A 97 18.47 22.20 -5.48
CA TYR A 97 19.03 21.72 -4.23
C TYR A 97 20.55 21.46 -4.33
N HIS A 98 21.01 20.81 -5.39
CA HIS A 98 22.44 20.57 -5.60
C HIS A 98 23.23 21.87 -5.80
N PHE A 99 22.67 22.85 -6.51
CA PHE A 99 23.31 24.15 -6.70
C PHE A 99 23.35 24.97 -5.41
N TRP A 100 22.26 25.00 -4.64
CA TRP A 100 22.22 25.62 -3.32
C TRP A 100 23.23 24.97 -2.36
N LYS A 101 23.34 23.63 -2.37
CA LYS A 101 24.30 22.92 -1.53
C LYS A 101 25.76 23.23 -1.90
N LYS A 102 26.01 23.64 -3.15
CA LYS A 102 27.32 24.11 -3.65
C LYS A 102 27.53 25.62 -3.48
N GLY A 103 26.58 26.35 -2.91
CA GLY A 103 26.64 27.81 -2.73
C GLY A 103 26.42 28.62 -4.01
N GLN A 104 25.96 28.00 -5.09
CA GLN A 104 25.77 28.64 -6.39
C GLN A 104 24.38 29.27 -6.58
N VAL A 105 23.45 28.96 -5.68
CA VAL A 105 22.07 29.47 -5.68
C VAL A 105 21.77 29.99 -4.29
N THR A 106 21.07 31.11 -4.20
CA THR A 106 20.69 31.70 -2.92
C THR A 106 19.68 30.81 -2.19
N GLN A 107 19.66 30.89 -0.86
CA GLN A 107 18.71 30.12 -0.05
C GLN A 107 17.26 30.50 -0.36
N GLU A 108 17.02 31.76 -0.74
CA GLU A 108 15.70 32.32 -1.07
C GLU A 108 15.16 31.71 -2.36
N GLU A 109 15.95 31.68 -3.42
CA GLU A 109 15.58 31.06 -4.70
C GLU A 109 15.21 29.56 -4.55
N TYR A 110 15.96 28.83 -3.71
CA TYR A 110 15.62 27.44 -3.39
C TYR A 110 14.30 27.34 -2.62
N ARG A 111 14.13 28.17 -1.58
CA ARG A 111 12.89 28.18 -0.76
C ARG A 111 11.66 28.50 -1.60
N ASP A 112 11.74 29.48 -2.48
CA ASP A 112 10.60 29.93 -3.27
C ASP A 112 10.19 28.88 -4.30
N LEU A 113 11.17 28.23 -4.95
CA LEU A 113 10.91 27.08 -5.82
C LEU A 113 10.26 25.92 -5.05
N VAL A 114 10.69 25.65 -3.82
CA VAL A 114 10.10 24.57 -3.01
C VAL A 114 8.67 24.91 -2.59
N LYS A 115 8.40 26.19 -2.27
CA LYS A 115 7.06 26.66 -1.93
C LYS A 115 6.10 26.54 -3.11
N SER A 116 6.47 27.05 -4.28
CA SER A 116 5.62 26.95 -5.49
C SER A 116 5.31 25.50 -5.84
N PHE A 117 6.32 24.64 -5.80
CA PHE A 117 6.15 23.22 -6.12
C PHE A 117 5.27 22.47 -5.10
N ARG A 118 5.26 22.90 -3.83
CA ARG A 118 4.33 22.37 -2.81
C ARG A 118 2.89 22.81 -3.05
N GLU A 119 2.68 24.02 -3.57
CA GLU A 119 1.35 24.51 -3.97
C GLU A 119 0.83 23.70 -5.16
N GLU A 120 1.65 23.51 -6.19
CA GLU A 120 1.29 22.71 -7.37
C GLU A 120 0.89 21.27 -6.99
N ILE A 121 1.62 20.63 -6.07
CA ILE A 121 1.26 19.30 -5.56
C ILE A 121 -0.05 19.32 -4.79
N ARG A 122 -0.30 20.37 -3.98
CA ARG A 122 -1.55 20.49 -3.22
C ARG A 122 -2.74 20.63 -4.17
N ASN A 123 -2.62 21.49 -5.18
CA ASN A 123 -3.65 21.71 -6.20
C ASN A 123 -3.89 20.47 -7.05
N ALA A 124 -2.86 19.71 -7.39
CA ALA A 124 -3.03 18.47 -8.17
C ALA A 124 -3.72 17.35 -7.37
N LYS A 125 -3.66 17.41 -6.04
CA LYS A 125 -4.27 16.42 -5.15
C LYS A 125 -5.69 16.79 -4.71
N ALA A 126 -6.04 18.07 -4.78
CA ALA A 126 -7.39 18.58 -4.48
C ALA A 126 -8.38 18.07 -5.53
#